data_AF-A0A915ZI17-F1
#
_entry.id   AF-A0A915ZI17-F1
#
_cell.length_a   1.000
_cell.length_b   1.000
_cell.length_c   1.000
_cell.angle_alpha   90.00
_cell.angle_beta   90.00
_cell.angle_gamma   90.00
#
_symmetry.space_group_name_H-M   'P 1'
#
loop_
_entity.id
_entity.type
_entity.pdbx_description
1 polymer ?
#
loop_
_entity_poly.entity_id
_entity_poly.type
_entity_poly.pdbx_seq_one_letter_code
_entity_poly.pdbx_strand_id
1 'polypeptide(L)'
;MFKNILRIDSTLTKDETTQQQLRKHKLLVEFIKTHCQERAYSFQIKKCNQPSCEVCYPIRMPIDVFQNLYFLPDPVPSRDNPDCYETFANLYGKFTTEKFCPSLINLNSKAELAPN
;
A
#
# COMPACT_ATOMS: atom_id res chain seq x y z
N MET A 1 -10.58 10.61 -14.43
CA MET A 1 -9.58 9.83 -13.66
C MET A 1 -8.17 10.40 -13.81
N PHE A 2 -7.58 10.42 -15.03
CA PHE A 2 -6.22 10.94 -15.25
C PHE A 2 -5.99 12.38 -14.74
N LYS A 3 -6.94 13.31 -14.91
CA LYS A 3 -6.79 14.70 -14.41
C LYS A 3 -6.49 14.80 -12.91
N ASN A 4 -6.92 13.82 -12.09
CA ASN A 4 -6.64 13.82 -10.65
C ASN A 4 -5.21 13.40 -10.34
N ILE A 5 -4.59 12.53 -11.15
CA ILE A 5 -3.20 12.10 -10.96
C ILE A 5 -2.22 13.24 -11.23
N LEU A 6 -2.60 14.18 -12.10
CA LEU A 6 -1.81 15.39 -12.39
C LEU A 6 -1.66 16.32 -11.18
N ARG A 7 -2.50 16.16 -10.14
CA ARG A 7 -2.34 16.88 -8.86
C ARG A 7 -1.22 16.29 -8.00
N ILE A 8 -0.85 15.04 -8.24
CA ILE A 8 0.28 14.37 -7.59
C ILE A 8 1.56 14.73 -8.34
N ASP A 9 1.54 14.59 -9.66
CA ASP A 9 2.66 14.96 -10.52
C ASP A 9 2.14 15.46 -11.87
N SER A 10 2.31 16.76 -12.11
CA SER A 10 1.82 17.41 -13.33
C SER A 10 2.62 17.07 -14.58
N THR A 11 3.78 16.41 -14.43
CA THR A 11 4.65 16.01 -15.54
C THR A 11 4.21 14.70 -16.20
N LEU A 12 3.27 13.97 -15.59
CA LEU A 12 2.76 12.73 -16.13
C LEU A 12 2.02 12.92 -17.45
N THR A 13 2.25 12.01 -18.38
CA THR A 13 1.56 11.94 -19.67
C THR A 13 0.69 10.68 -19.74
N LYS A 14 -0.29 10.66 -20.65
CA LYS A 14 -1.20 9.51 -20.81
C LYS A 14 -0.52 8.30 -21.45
N ASP A 15 0.60 8.52 -22.13
CA ASP A 15 1.32 7.51 -22.89
C ASP A 15 2.30 6.72 -22.00
N GLU A 16 2.53 7.18 -20.76
CA GLU A 16 3.35 6.51 -19.76
C GLU A 16 2.53 5.45 -19.03
N THR A 17 2.56 4.22 -19.55
CA THR A 17 1.74 3.11 -19.07
C THR A 17 2.53 2.03 -18.34
N THR A 18 3.86 2.12 -18.32
CA THR A 18 4.73 1.13 -17.67
C THR A 18 5.31 1.62 -16.35
N GLN A 19 5.59 0.69 -15.43
CA GLN A 19 6.20 1.02 -14.14
C GLN A 19 7.57 1.71 -14.30
N GLN A 20 8.37 1.32 -15.29
CA GLN A 20 9.68 1.92 -15.54
C GLN A 20 9.58 3.39 -15.96
N GLN A 21 8.57 3.75 -16.77
CA GLN A 21 8.30 5.14 -17.11
C GLN A 21 7.85 5.93 -15.87
N LEU A 22 6.86 5.40 -15.14
CA LEU A 22 6.29 6.05 -13.96
C LEU A 22 7.32 6.27 -12.83
N ARG A 23 8.31 5.38 -12.69
CA ARG A 23 9.40 5.52 -11.70
C ARG A 23 10.31 6.73 -11.93
N LYS A 24 10.27 7.35 -13.11
CA LYS A 24 11.04 8.57 -13.40
C LYS A 24 10.43 9.82 -12.75
N HIS A 25 9.15 9.75 -12.40
CA HIS A 25 8.38 10.85 -11.81
C HIS A 25 8.55 10.87 -10.29
N LYS A 26 9.47 11.72 -9.82
CA LYS A 26 9.86 11.76 -8.39
C LYS A 26 8.69 12.08 -7.47
N LEU A 27 7.79 12.99 -7.85
CA LEU A 27 6.65 13.38 -7.02
C LEU A 27 5.63 12.24 -6.92
N LEU A 28 5.40 11.52 -8.02
CA LEU A 28 4.56 10.31 -8.01
C LEU A 28 5.16 9.22 -7.11
N VAL A 29 6.45 8.95 -7.23
CA VAL A 29 7.15 7.95 -6.39
C VAL A 29 7.09 8.33 -4.92
N GLU A 30 7.29 9.62 -4.59
CA GLU A 30 7.20 10.11 -3.22
C GLU A 30 5.77 9.98 -2.66
N PHE A 31 4.75 10.29 -3.46
CA PHE A 31 3.36 10.11 -3.07
C PHE A 31 3.05 8.64 -2.76
N ILE A 32 3.47 7.71 -3.61
CA ILE A 32 3.27 6.27 -3.39
C ILE A 32 3.93 5.84 -2.06
N LYS A 33 5.14 6.31 -1.76
CA LYS A 33 5.84 5.97 -0.51
C LYS A 33 5.17 6.52 0.75
N THR A 34 4.58 7.70 0.66
CA THR A 34 4.08 8.44 1.84
C THR A 34 2.59 8.27 2.10
N HIS A 35 1.80 7.99 1.05
CA HIS A 35 0.33 7.94 1.12
C HIS A 35 -0.25 6.57 0.76
N CYS A 36 0.55 5.68 0.18
CA CYS A 36 0.08 4.39 -0.27
C CYS A 36 0.76 3.24 0.47
N GLN A 37 0.08 2.09 0.46
CA GLN A 37 0.65 0.82 0.84
C GLN A 37 0.48 -0.14 -0.34
N GLU A 38 1.60 -0.45 -0.98
CA GLU A 38 1.68 -1.47 -2.03
C GLU A 38 1.93 -2.83 -1.38
N ARG A 39 1.15 -3.81 -1.85
CA ARG A 39 1.20 -5.23 -1.50
C ARG A 39 1.00 -6.05 -2.77
N ALA A 40 1.36 -7.32 -2.75
CA ALA A 40 1.22 -8.25 -3.87
C ALA A 40 -0.22 -8.32 -4.42
N TYR A 41 -1.22 -8.18 -3.55
CA TYR A 41 -2.65 -8.31 -3.93
C TYR A 41 -3.49 -7.07 -3.66
N SER A 42 -2.90 -6.00 -3.12
CA SER A 42 -3.65 -4.80 -2.80
C SER A 42 -2.80 -3.56 -3.00
N PHE A 43 -3.46 -2.50 -3.45
CA PHE A 43 -2.89 -1.17 -3.46
C PHE A 43 -3.83 -0.26 -2.67
N GLN A 44 -3.38 0.15 -1.49
CA GLN A 44 -4.19 0.95 -0.58
C GLN A 44 -3.69 2.39 -0.60
N ILE A 45 -4.62 3.34 -0.59
CA ILE A 45 -4.32 4.78 -0.56
C ILE A 45 -5.01 5.37 0.66
N LYS A 46 -4.26 6.08 1.51
CA LYS A 46 -4.78 6.76 2.68
C LYS A 46 -4.37 8.23 2.68
N LYS A 47 -5.28 9.11 3.06
CA LYS A 47 -4.94 10.53 3.28
C LYS A 47 -4.01 10.67 4.48
N CYS A 48 -3.11 11.66 4.48
CA CYS A 48 -2.13 11.86 5.55
C CYS A 48 -2.59 12.88 6.63
N ASN A 49 -3.67 13.63 6.38
CA ASN A 49 -4.17 14.71 7.24
C ASN A 49 -3.12 15.77 7.62
N GLN A 50 -2.09 15.94 6.78
CA GLN A 50 -1.09 16.99 6.96
C GLN A 50 -1.59 18.29 6.32
N PRO A 51 -1.59 19.44 7.02
CA PRO A 51 -2.00 20.72 6.45
C PRO A 51 -1.18 21.16 5.24
N SER A 52 0.09 20.73 5.17
CA SER A 52 1.00 20.99 4.06
C SER A 52 0.79 20.07 2.86
N CYS A 53 -0.09 19.07 2.94
CA CYS A 53 -0.31 18.14 1.84
C CYS A 53 -1.29 18.73 0.82
N GLU A 54 -0.77 19.16 -0.33
CA GLU A 54 -1.57 19.73 -1.41
C GLU A 54 -2.42 18.68 -2.16
N VAL A 55 -2.02 17.41 -2.07
CA VAL A 55 -2.72 16.28 -2.71
C VAL A 55 -3.97 15.89 -1.92
N CYS A 56 -3.83 15.75 -0.60
CA CYS A 56 -4.92 15.32 0.27
C CYS A 56 -5.93 16.45 0.45
N TYR A 57 -7.11 16.31 -0.15
CA TYR A 57 -8.24 17.17 0.21
C TYR A 57 -8.57 17.08 1.70
N PRO A 58 -9.15 18.14 2.30
CA PRO A 58 -9.60 18.14 3.68
C PRO A 58 -10.38 16.87 4.07
N ILE A 59 -10.19 16.43 5.31
CA ILE A 59 -10.91 15.29 5.87
C ILE A 59 -12.37 15.69 6.05
N ARG A 60 -13.30 14.88 5.53
CA ARG A 60 -14.75 15.13 5.54
C ARG A 60 -15.49 14.30 6.59
N MET A 61 -14.78 13.78 7.57
CA MET A 61 -15.29 12.97 8.66
C MET A 61 -14.72 13.46 9.99
N PRO A 62 -15.31 13.07 11.13
CA PRO A 62 -14.75 13.41 12.45
C PRO A 62 -13.28 12.97 12.54
N ILE A 63 -12.44 13.86 13.08
CA ILE A 63 -10.98 13.67 13.12
C ILE A 63 -10.62 12.45 13.97
N ASP A 64 -11.35 12.21 15.06
CA ASP A 64 -11.21 11.05 15.93
C ASP A 64 -11.45 9.74 15.17
N VAL A 65 -12.49 9.67 14.34
CA VAL A 65 -12.77 8.50 13.49
C VAL A 65 -11.63 8.31 12.48
N PHE A 66 -11.18 9.39 11.85
CA PHE A 66 -10.11 9.33 10.85
C PHE A 66 -8.77 8.87 11.43
N GLN A 67 -8.41 9.33 12.63
CA GLN A 67 -7.17 8.95 13.31
C GLN A 67 -7.12 7.44 13.63
N ASN A 68 -8.28 6.82 13.80
CA ASN A 68 -8.43 5.39 14.04
C ASN A 68 -8.61 4.54 12.77
N LEU A 69 -8.49 5.14 11.58
CA LEU A 69 -8.42 4.37 10.33
C LEU A 69 -6.99 3.90 10.09
N TYR A 70 -6.82 2.60 9.89
CA TYR A 70 -5.53 2.01 9.55
C TYR A 70 -5.59 1.36 8.16
N PHE A 71 -4.43 1.10 7.57
CA PHE A 71 -4.37 0.23 6.40
C PHE A 71 -4.90 -1.17 6.76
N LEU A 72 -5.48 -1.85 5.77
CA LEU A 72 -5.90 -3.23 5.93
C LEU A 72 -4.68 -4.11 6.24
N PRO A 73 -4.78 -4.99 7.23
CA PRO A 73 -3.69 -5.88 7.59
C PRO A 73 -3.47 -6.95 6.52
N ASP A 74 -2.23 -7.38 6.41
CA ASP A 74 -1.84 -8.54 5.61
C ASP A 74 -2.31 -9.84 6.30
N PRO A 75 -2.60 -10.91 5.54
CA PRO A 75 -2.99 -12.20 6.13
C PRO A 75 -1.88 -12.75 7.03
N VAL A 76 -2.21 -13.08 8.27
CA VAL A 76 -1.31 -13.69 9.26
C VAL A 76 -1.96 -14.97 9.79
N PRO A 77 -1.23 -16.10 9.92
CA PRO A 77 -1.78 -17.31 10.51
C PRO A 77 -2.28 -17.08 11.93
N SER A 78 -3.40 -17.70 12.29
CA SER A 78 -3.92 -17.67 13.65
C SER A 78 -2.96 -18.40 14.60
N ARG A 79 -2.85 -17.89 15.83
CA ARG A 79 -2.06 -18.52 16.89
C ARG A 79 -2.69 -19.80 17.41
N ASP A 80 -4.02 -19.87 17.38
CA ASP A 80 -4.80 -20.99 17.92
C ASP A 80 -4.98 -22.11 16.90
N ASN A 81 -5.07 -21.75 15.61
CA ASN A 81 -5.16 -22.71 14.50
C ASN A 81 -4.30 -22.25 13.31
N PRO A 82 -3.10 -22.82 13.10
CA PRO A 82 -2.20 -22.44 12.01
C PRO A 82 -2.76 -22.64 10.59
N ASP A 83 -3.81 -23.47 10.43
CA ASP A 83 -4.48 -23.68 9.14
C ASP A 83 -5.50 -22.58 8.79
N CYS A 84 -5.71 -21.62 9.71
CA CYS A 84 -6.62 -20.49 9.55
C CYS A 84 -5.86 -19.17 9.65
N TYR A 85 -6.43 -18.11 9.06
CA TYR A 85 -5.95 -16.75 9.28
C TYR A 85 -6.48 -16.18 10.59
N GLU A 86 -5.69 -15.28 11.18
CA GLU A 86 -6.09 -14.46 12.31
C GLU A 86 -7.26 -13.53 11.94
N THR A 87 -8.09 -13.20 12.92
CA THR A 87 -9.28 -12.37 12.69
C THR A 87 -8.91 -10.91 12.41
N PHE A 88 -9.75 -10.23 11.63
CA PHE A 88 -9.58 -8.80 11.34
C PHE A 88 -9.52 -7.96 12.62
N ALA A 89 -10.41 -8.21 13.58
CA ALA A 89 -10.44 -7.47 14.85
C ALA A 89 -9.12 -7.58 15.63
N ASN A 90 -8.46 -8.75 15.55
CA ASN A 90 -7.17 -8.96 16.19
C ASN A 90 -6.01 -8.30 15.45
N LEU A 91 -6.12 -8.05 14.14
CA LEU A 91 -5.04 -7.49 13.32
C LEU A 91 -5.19 -5.99 13.02
N TYR A 92 -6.40 -5.45 13.01
CA TYR A 92 -6.63 -4.08 12.58
C TYR A 92 -5.90 -3.07 13.47
N GLY A 93 -5.15 -2.15 12.84
CA GLY A 93 -4.29 -1.20 13.54
C GLY A 93 -2.93 -1.74 14.00
N LYS A 94 -2.62 -3.01 13.73
CA LYS A 94 -1.30 -3.60 13.98
C LYS A 94 -0.47 -3.61 12.71
N PHE A 95 0.86 -3.56 12.88
CA PHE A 95 1.79 -3.72 11.78
C PHE A 95 1.84 -5.19 11.34
N THR A 96 1.63 -5.42 10.06
CA THR A 96 1.71 -6.73 9.41
C THR A 96 2.64 -6.67 8.19
N THR A 97 3.06 -7.83 7.71
CA THR A 97 3.91 -7.96 6.52
C THR A 97 3.41 -9.11 5.64
N GLU A 98 3.86 -9.13 4.38
CA GLU A 98 3.47 -10.16 3.42
C GLU A 98 4.23 -11.49 3.58
N LYS A 99 4.88 -11.70 4.73
CA LYS A 99 5.68 -12.91 5.00
C LYS A 99 4.90 -14.21 4.79
N PHE A 100 3.60 -14.18 5.05
CA PHE A 100 2.72 -15.35 4.95
C PHE A 100 1.92 -15.39 3.64
N CYS A 101 2.25 -14.52 2.68
CA CYS A 101 1.63 -14.50 1.36
C CYS A 101 2.11 -15.71 0.53
N PRO A 102 1.21 -16.65 0.14
CA PRO A 102 1.64 -17.90 -0.50
C PRO A 102 2.43 -17.72 -1.80
N SER A 103 2.09 -16.71 -2.60
CA SER A 103 2.80 -16.43 -3.86
C SER A 103 4.23 -15.95 -3.64
N LEU A 104 4.50 -15.22 -2.57
CA LEU A 104 5.83 -14.73 -2.22
C LEU A 104 6.69 -15.83 -1.59
N ILE A 105 6.09 -16.70 -0.77
CA ILE A 105 6.78 -17.86 -0.18
C ILE A 105 7.31 -18.78 -1.29
N ASN A 106 6.47 -19.09 -2.28
CA ASN A 106 6.84 -19.94 -3.42
C ASN A 106 7.89 -19.29 -4.35
N LEU A 107 8.01 -17.96 -4.35
CA LEU A 107 9.02 -17.25 -5.13
C LEU A 107 10.38 -17.32 -4.44
N ASN A 108 10.42 -17.12 -3.11
CA ASN A 108 11.66 -17.18 -2.33
C ASN A 108 12.27 -18.59 -2.33
N SER A 109 11.45 -19.64 -2.20
CA SER A 109 11.93 -21.03 -2.24
C SER A 109 12.50 -21.42 -3.60
N LYS A 110 12.01 -20.82 -4.69
CA LYS A 110 12.56 -21.00 -6.04
C LYS A 110 13.82 -20.18 -6.30
N ALA A 111 13.94 -19.01 -5.67
CA ALA A 111 15.13 -18.15 -5.79
C ALA A 111 16.36 -18.75 -5.08
N GLU A 112 16.17 -19.43 -3.95
CA GLU A 112 17.25 -20.16 -3.25
C GLU A 112 17.78 -21.37 -4.03
N LEU A 113 17.02 -21.88 -5.00
CA LEU A 113 17.37 -23.05 -5.82
C LEU A 113 18.09 -22.69 -7.14
N ALA A 114 18.28 -21.40 -7.44
CA ALA A 114 19.03 -20.98 -8.62
C ALA A 114 20.54 -20.89 -8.30
N PRO A 115 21.43 -21.60 -9.02
CA PRO A 115 22.87 -21.51 -8.78
C PRO A 115 23.43 -20.13 -9.16
N ASN A 116 24.41 -19.66 -8.38
CA ASN A 116 25.21 -18.46 -8.63
C ASN A 116 26.04 -18.56 -9.92
#